data_AF-A0A355FJ74-F1
#
_entry.id   AF-A0A355FJ74-F1
#
_cell.length_a   1.000
_cell.length_b   1.000
_cell.length_c   1.000
_cell.angle_alpha   90.00
_cell.angle_beta   90.00
_cell.angle_gamma   90.00
#
_symmetry.space_group_name_H-M   'P 1'
#
loop_
_entity.id
_entity.type
_entity.pdbx_description
1 polymer ?
#
loop_
_entity_poly.entity_id
_entity_poly.type
_entity_poly.pdbx_seq_one_letter_code
_entity_poly.pdbx_strand_id
1 'polypeptide(L)'
;PVVFTIQNNQYAISVPVNVQTSSVNLAVKSVAFGLPGIKVDGNDFFAMYLAYKTAAEYARSGKGAVLIEAFTYRRGAHTTSDDPSKYRNKEEETLWGLNDPLLRLKRYMEVKGVWNLDEEKLRETYKSQIDAQFVEAEKAKAYPLGDVFDYMYTDMPYELKRQKAEYEQFLSWKENRR
;
A
#
# COMPACT_ATOMS: atom_id res chain seq x y z
N PRO A 1 -8.78 19.60 0.10
CA PRO A 1 -9.79 18.55 0.38
C PRO A 1 -9.07 17.22 0.64
N VAL A 2 -9.34 16.54 1.76
CA VAL A 2 -8.60 15.33 2.17
C VAL A 2 -9.57 14.22 2.57
N VAL A 3 -9.28 12.99 2.15
CA VAL A 3 -9.90 11.77 2.68
C VAL A 3 -8.78 10.95 3.31
N PHE A 4 -8.88 10.73 4.62
CA PHE A 4 -7.96 9.85 5.34
C PHE A 4 -8.51 8.43 5.30
N THR A 5 -7.69 7.46 4.92
CA THR A 5 -8.08 6.05 4.97
C THR A 5 -7.13 5.28 5.88
N ILE A 6 -7.70 4.61 6.86
CA ILE A 6 -7.03 3.63 7.70
C ILE A 6 -7.34 2.25 7.13
N GLN A 7 -6.32 1.56 6.62
CA GLN A 7 -6.41 0.14 6.28
C GLN A 7 -6.20 -0.68 7.55
N ASN A 8 -7.30 -0.98 8.25
CA ASN A 8 -7.28 -1.78 9.46
C ASN A 8 -7.17 -3.27 9.07
N ASN A 9 -5.94 -3.75 8.90
CA ASN A 9 -5.63 -5.13 8.52
C ASN A 9 -5.44 -6.07 9.72
N GLN A 10 -5.90 -5.63 10.91
CA GLN A 10 -5.84 -6.29 12.22
C GLN A 10 -4.48 -6.29 12.93
N TYR A 11 -3.35 -6.02 12.25
CA TYR A 11 -2.01 -6.11 12.86
C TYR A 11 -1.05 -4.99 12.43
N ALA A 12 -0.35 -4.40 13.40
CA ALA A 12 0.86 -3.62 13.18
C ALA A 12 2.09 -4.52 13.43
N ILE A 13 2.69 -5.03 12.36
CA ILE A 13 3.70 -6.11 12.40
C ILE A 13 3.13 -7.36 13.08
N SER A 14 3.35 -7.50 14.39
CA SER A 14 2.89 -8.57 15.27
C SER A 14 1.89 -8.11 16.34
N VAL A 15 1.69 -6.80 16.49
CA VAL A 15 0.80 -6.23 17.52
C VAL A 15 -0.63 -6.20 16.99
N PRO A 16 -1.60 -6.91 17.62
CA PRO A 16 -2.98 -6.91 17.19
C PRO A 16 -3.66 -5.57 17.53
N VAL A 17 -4.67 -5.19 16.73
CA VAL A 17 -5.36 -3.89 16.84
C VAL A 17 -5.99 -3.62 18.21
N ASN A 18 -6.47 -4.68 18.89
CA ASN A 18 -7.07 -4.59 20.23
C ASN A 18 -6.07 -4.22 21.33
N VAL A 19 -4.77 -4.48 21.12
CA VAL A 19 -3.68 -4.04 22.00
C VAL A 19 -3.22 -2.63 21.62
N GLN A 20 -3.29 -2.29 20.33
CA GLN A 20 -2.85 -0.97 19.85
C GLN A 20 -3.73 0.18 20.35
N THR A 21 -5.01 -0.07 20.62
CA THR A 21 -5.91 0.98 21.12
C THR A 21 -7.14 0.40 21.83
N SER A 22 -7.59 1.08 22.89
CA SER A 22 -8.84 0.77 23.59
C SER A 22 -10.09 1.37 22.92
N SER A 23 -9.93 2.11 21.82
CA SER A 23 -11.08 2.61 21.05
C SER A 23 -11.87 1.44 20.44
N VAL A 24 -13.20 1.52 20.46
CA VAL A 24 -14.09 0.47 19.92
C VAL A 24 -13.85 0.15 18.44
N ASN A 25 -13.37 1.14 17.68
CA ASN A 25 -12.87 1.00 16.31
C ASN A 25 -11.97 2.21 15.98
N LEU A 26 -11.46 2.29 14.75
CA LEU A 26 -10.56 3.38 14.34
C LEU A 26 -11.34 4.57 13.75
N ALA A 27 -12.50 4.34 13.12
CA ALA A 27 -13.36 5.40 12.60
C ALA A 27 -13.82 6.38 13.69
N VAL A 28 -14.06 5.93 14.92
CA VAL A 28 -14.49 6.77 16.06
C VAL A 28 -13.46 7.85 16.42
N LYS A 29 -12.18 7.67 16.04
CA LYS A 29 -11.14 8.67 16.27
C LYS A 29 -11.40 9.97 15.48
N SER A 30 -12.21 9.92 14.42
CA SER A 30 -12.67 11.10 13.68
C SER A 30 -13.36 12.14 14.58
N VAL A 31 -14.06 11.69 15.63
CA VAL A 31 -14.77 12.54 16.59
C VAL A 31 -13.82 13.49 17.31
N ALA A 32 -12.61 13.03 17.65
CA ALA A 32 -11.59 13.87 18.31
C ALA A 32 -11.14 15.05 17.44
N PHE A 33 -11.38 14.98 16.12
CA PHE A 33 -11.04 16.01 15.15
C PHE A 33 -12.27 16.76 14.61
N GLY A 34 -13.47 16.46 15.11
CA GLY A 34 -14.73 17.01 14.58
C GLY A 34 -15.00 16.61 13.13
N LEU A 35 -14.46 15.47 12.67
CA LEU A 35 -14.63 14.98 11.30
C LEU A 35 -15.70 13.88 11.24
N PRO A 36 -16.39 13.72 10.10
CA PRO A 36 -17.15 12.50 9.83
C PRO A 36 -16.22 11.28 9.75
N GLY A 37 -16.66 10.17 10.34
CA GLY A 37 -16.00 8.87 10.31
C GLY A 37 -16.88 7.81 9.67
N ILE A 38 -16.30 6.99 8.78
CA ILE A 38 -16.97 5.86 8.12
C ILE A 38 -16.17 4.60 8.46
N LYS A 39 -16.80 3.63 9.12
CA LYS A 39 -16.27 2.27 9.17
C LYS A 39 -16.93 1.46 8.07
N VAL A 40 -16.14 0.79 7.24
CA VAL A 40 -16.60 0.06 6.07
C VAL A 40 -15.90 -1.30 6.00
N ASP A 41 -16.61 -2.29 5.47
CA ASP A 41 -16.01 -3.58 5.12
C ASP A 41 -14.98 -3.37 4.00
N GLY A 42 -13.70 -3.51 4.34
CA GLY A 42 -12.58 -3.31 3.42
C GLY A 42 -12.46 -4.39 2.36
N ASN A 43 -13.17 -5.51 2.51
CA ASN A 43 -13.19 -6.61 1.54
C ASN A 43 -14.43 -6.56 0.63
N ASP A 44 -15.29 -5.54 0.76
CA ASP A 44 -16.39 -5.29 -0.16
C ASP A 44 -16.03 -4.14 -1.12
N PHE A 45 -15.83 -4.49 -2.40
CA PHE A 45 -15.50 -3.52 -3.44
C PHE A 45 -16.53 -2.39 -3.57
N PHE A 46 -17.83 -2.70 -3.53
CA PHE A 46 -18.88 -1.71 -3.71
C PHE A 46 -19.05 -0.84 -2.47
N ALA A 47 -18.92 -1.41 -1.28
CA ALA A 47 -18.95 -0.64 -0.03
C ALA A 47 -17.78 0.35 0.03
N MET A 48 -16.56 -0.11 -0.32
CA MET A 48 -15.39 0.75 -0.42
C MET A 48 -15.54 1.85 -1.48
N TYR A 49 -16.04 1.51 -2.67
CA TYR A 49 -16.31 2.48 -3.72
C TYR A 49 -17.29 3.57 -3.25
N LEU A 50 -18.40 3.17 -2.63
CA LEU A 50 -19.40 4.10 -2.14
C LEU A 50 -18.87 4.98 -0.99
N ALA A 51 -18.10 4.41 -0.06
CA ALA A 51 -17.46 5.15 1.02
C ALA A 51 -16.52 6.22 0.47
N TYR A 52 -15.65 5.87 -0.49
CA TYR A 52 -14.76 6.83 -1.13
C TYR A 52 -15.49 7.87 -1.96
N LYS A 53 -16.50 7.48 -2.75
CA LYS A 53 -17.31 8.41 -3.54
C LYS A 53 -17.96 9.45 -2.62
N THR A 54 -18.63 9.00 -1.56
CA THR A 54 -19.30 9.86 -0.57
C THR A 54 -18.30 10.78 0.14
N ALA A 55 -17.19 10.23 0.63
CA ALA A 55 -16.17 11.01 1.33
C ALA A 55 -15.51 12.06 0.43
N ALA A 56 -15.24 11.71 -0.82
CA ALA A 56 -14.61 12.60 -1.77
C ALA A 56 -15.56 13.71 -2.24
N GLU A 57 -16.86 13.41 -2.45
CA GLU A 57 -17.89 14.42 -2.70
C GLU A 57 -18.02 15.40 -1.52
N TYR A 58 -18.07 14.88 -0.29
CA TYR A 58 -18.10 15.70 0.92
C TYR A 58 -16.90 16.63 1.01
N ALA A 59 -15.68 16.09 0.86
CA ALA A 59 -14.44 16.86 0.96
C ALA A 59 -14.31 17.90 -0.16
N ARG A 60 -14.69 17.56 -1.40
CA ARG A 60 -14.67 18.50 -2.53
C ARG A 60 -15.72 19.60 -2.41
N SER A 61 -16.83 19.35 -1.71
CA SER A 61 -17.86 20.37 -1.43
C SER A 61 -17.43 21.40 -0.36
N GLY A 62 -16.18 21.35 0.11
CA GLY A 62 -15.64 22.31 1.09
C GLY A 62 -16.04 22.03 2.54
N LYS A 63 -16.70 20.90 2.82
CA LYS A 63 -17.21 20.56 4.16
C LYS A 63 -16.15 19.99 5.12
N GLY A 64 -14.89 19.93 4.70
CA GLY A 64 -13.78 19.41 5.51
C GLY A 64 -13.35 18.00 5.14
N ALA A 65 -12.48 17.41 5.95
CA ALA A 65 -11.94 16.07 5.71
C ALA A 65 -12.91 14.96 6.17
N VAL A 66 -12.67 13.74 5.70
CA VAL A 66 -13.41 12.54 6.12
C VAL A 66 -12.41 11.44 6.50
N LEU A 67 -12.70 10.69 7.56
CA LEU A 67 -11.92 9.50 7.95
C LEU A 67 -12.68 8.23 7.54
N ILE A 68 -12.03 7.34 6.81
CA ILE A 68 -12.52 6.00 6.48
C ILE A 68 -11.67 4.97 7.21
N GLU A 69 -12.29 4.04 7.94
CA GLU A 69 -11.68 2.80 8.38
C GLU A 69 -12.13 1.67 7.46
N ALA A 70 -11.20 1.15 6.65
CA ALA A 70 -11.40 -0.05 5.86
C ALA A 70 -11.03 -1.27 6.72
N PHE A 71 -12.03 -1.99 7.21
CA PHE A 71 -11.86 -3.18 8.03
C PHE A 71 -11.52 -4.39 7.15
N THR A 72 -10.28 -4.85 7.19
CA THR A 72 -9.73 -5.86 6.28
C THR A 72 -8.71 -6.75 7.01
N TYR A 73 -7.96 -7.58 6.28
CA TYR A 73 -6.97 -8.50 6.83
C TYR A 73 -5.76 -8.69 5.92
N ARG A 74 -4.56 -8.66 6.52
CA ARG A 74 -3.31 -8.93 5.80
C ARG A 74 -3.08 -10.43 5.69
N ARG A 75 -3.46 -11.04 4.56
CA ARG A 75 -3.27 -12.49 4.34
C ARG A 75 -1.79 -12.92 4.30
N GLY A 76 -0.89 -12.04 3.87
CA GLY A 76 0.56 -12.29 3.87
C GLY A 76 1.26 -11.92 5.17
N ALA A 77 2.58 -12.15 5.21
CA ALA A 77 3.46 -11.62 6.25
C ALA A 77 3.51 -10.09 6.24
N HIS A 78 4.03 -9.49 7.33
CA HIS A 78 4.23 -8.04 7.37
C HIS A 78 5.20 -7.57 6.28
N THR A 79 6.30 -8.29 6.13
CA THR A 79 7.33 -8.13 5.11
C THR A 79 7.93 -9.50 4.81
N THR A 80 8.86 -9.58 3.86
CA THR A 80 9.59 -10.82 3.54
C THR A 80 10.47 -11.35 4.67
N SER A 81 10.78 -10.53 5.68
CA SER A 81 11.58 -10.91 6.84
C SER A 81 10.74 -11.27 8.07
N ASP A 82 9.41 -11.26 7.95
CA ASP A 82 8.47 -11.52 9.05
C ASP A 82 7.89 -12.94 8.98
N ASP A 83 7.60 -13.52 10.16
CA ASP A 83 6.99 -14.84 10.31
C ASP A 83 5.63 -14.72 11.02
N PRO A 84 4.51 -14.78 10.27
CA PRO A 84 3.14 -14.72 10.81
C PRO A 84 2.86 -15.73 11.92
N SER A 85 3.44 -16.93 11.81
CA SER A 85 3.05 -18.09 12.61
C SER A 85 3.37 -17.91 14.10
N LYS A 86 4.19 -16.91 14.42
CA LYS A 86 4.56 -16.54 15.79
C LYS A 86 3.49 -15.75 16.53
N TYR A 87 2.56 -15.12 15.83
CA TYR A 87 1.59 -14.20 16.45
C TYR A 87 0.18 -14.30 15.86
N ARG A 88 -0.04 -15.16 14.85
CA ARG A 88 -1.36 -15.44 14.26
C ARG A 88 -1.63 -16.94 14.23
N ASN A 89 -2.89 -17.30 14.42
CA ASN A 89 -3.33 -18.68 14.30
C ASN A 89 -3.95 -18.93 12.92
N LYS A 90 -3.93 -20.20 12.50
CA LYS A 90 -4.35 -20.61 11.15
C LYS A 90 -5.87 -20.54 10.98
N GLU A 91 -6.60 -20.69 12.07
CA GLU A 91 -8.05 -20.60 12.12
C GLU A 91 -8.53 -19.19 11.75
N GLU A 92 -7.91 -18.15 12.32
CA GLU A 92 -8.15 -16.75 11.99
C GLU A 92 -7.87 -16.48 10.51
N GLU A 93 -6.72 -16.94 9.99
CA GLU A 93 -6.38 -16.77 8.57
C GLU A 93 -7.40 -17.44 7.66
N THR A 94 -7.88 -18.63 8.04
CA THR A 94 -8.89 -19.37 7.28
C THR A 94 -10.22 -18.63 7.27
N LEU A 95 -10.68 -18.13 8.43
CA LEU A 95 -11.91 -17.35 8.55
C LEU A 95 -11.86 -16.08 7.69
N TRP A 96 -10.75 -15.36 7.71
CA TRP A 96 -10.57 -14.19 6.85
C TRP A 96 -10.48 -14.55 5.37
N GLY A 97 -9.92 -15.73 5.04
CA GLY A 97 -9.89 -16.25 3.68
C GLY A 97 -11.29 -16.50 3.08
N LEU A 98 -12.30 -16.77 3.90
CA LEU A 98 -13.69 -16.90 3.45
C LEU A 98 -14.27 -15.56 2.93
N ASN A 99 -13.71 -14.45 3.40
CA ASN A 99 -14.10 -13.08 3.02
C ASN A 99 -13.14 -12.47 2.00
N ASP A 100 -12.51 -13.28 1.15
CA ASP A 100 -11.62 -12.78 0.10
C ASP A 100 -12.39 -11.83 -0.86
N PRO A 101 -11.90 -10.58 -1.07
CA PRO A 101 -12.60 -9.59 -1.87
C PRO A 101 -12.75 -9.99 -3.34
N LEU A 102 -11.78 -10.72 -3.90
CA LEU A 102 -11.83 -11.16 -5.30
C LEU A 102 -12.87 -12.27 -5.47
N LEU A 103 -12.89 -13.25 -4.55
CA LEU A 103 -13.89 -14.32 -4.60
C LEU A 103 -15.30 -13.77 -4.39
N ARG A 104 -15.47 -12.81 -3.47
CA ARG A 104 -16.74 -12.14 -3.22
C ARG A 104 -17.23 -11.36 -4.43
N LEU A 105 -16.37 -10.55 -5.05
CA LEU A 105 -16.71 -9.77 -6.23
C LEU A 105 -17.04 -10.68 -7.42
N LYS A 106 -16.24 -11.72 -7.66
CA LYS A 106 -16.49 -12.73 -8.70
C LYS A 106 -17.87 -13.36 -8.54
N ARG A 107 -18.18 -13.89 -7.35
CA ARG A 107 -19.49 -14.49 -7.05
C ARG A 107 -20.65 -13.53 -7.32
N TYR A 108 -20.50 -12.26 -6.92
CA TYR A 108 -21.51 -11.24 -7.22
C TYR A 108 -21.70 -11.06 -8.73
N MET A 109 -20.61 -10.97 -9.49
CA MET A 109 -20.67 -10.79 -10.95
C MET A 109 -21.25 -12.01 -11.67
N GLU A 110 -20.94 -13.22 -11.20
CA GLU A 110 -21.53 -14.48 -11.71
C GLU A 110 -23.04 -14.48 -11.51
N VAL A 111 -23.50 -14.18 -10.29
CA VAL A 111 -24.94 -14.08 -9.96
C VAL A 111 -25.64 -12.99 -10.79
N LYS A 112 -24.94 -11.90 -11.11
CA LYS A 112 -25.47 -10.82 -11.95
C LYS A 112 -25.39 -11.11 -13.45
N GLY A 113 -24.79 -12.23 -13.88
CA GLY A 113 -24.62 -12.57 -15.29
C GLY A 113 -23.69 -11.61 -16.05
N VAL A 114 -22.83 -10.89 -15.34
CA VAL A 114 -21.86 -9.94 -15.93
C VAL A 114 -20.42 -10.48 -15.87
N TRP A 115 -20.24 -11.69 -15.34
CA TRP A 115 -18.96 -12.38 -15.35
C TRP A 115 -18.75 -13.10 -16.69
N ASN A 116 -18.06 -12.42 -17.61
CA ASN A 116 -17.77 -12.93 -18.96
C ASN A 116 -16.27 -12.97 -19.26
N LEU A 117 -15.44 -13.04 -18.21
CA LEU A 117 -13.98 -13.00 -18.31
C LEU A 117 -13.40 -14.40 -18.34
N ASP A 118 -12.44 -14.63 -19.23
CA ASP A 118 -11.55 -15.78 -19.19
C ASP A 118 -10.42 -15.48 -18.19
N GLU A 119 -10.52 -16.07 -17.01
CA GLU A 119 -9.55 -15.85 -15.93
C GLU A 119 -8.15 -16.32 -16.25
N GLU A 120 -8.02 -17.47 -16.93
CA GLU A 120 -6.71 -18.02 -17.28
C GLU A 120 -6.02 -17.11 -18.29
N LYS A 121 -6.75 -16.71 -19.34
CA LYS A 121 -6.23 -15.74 -20.31
C LYS A 121 -5.86 -14.40 -19.67
N LEU A 122 -6.65 -13.92 -18.70
CA LEU A 122 -6.36 -12.68 -17.97
C LEU A 122 -5.08 -12.83 -17.11
N ARG A 123 -4.92 -13.96 -16.42
CA ARG A 123 -3.73 -14.29 -15.63
C ARG A 123 -2.48 -14.38 -16.51
N GLU A 124 -2.56 -15.07 -17.64
CA GLU A 124 -1.47 -15.16 -18.62
C GLU A 124 -1.08 -13.77 -19.12
N THR A 125 -2.06 -12.95 -19.49
CA THR A 125 -1.84 -11.58 -19.97
C THR A 125 -1.08 -10.74 -18.93
N TYR A 126 -1.55 -10.72 -17.68
CA TYR A 126 -0.88 -9.95 -16.62
C TYR A 126 0.48 -10.55 -16.23
N LYS A 127 0.62 -11.88 -16.25
CA LYS A 127 1.90 -12.54 -16.01
C LYS A 127 2.95 -12.09 -17.02
N SER A 128 2.63 -12.12 -18.32
CA SER A 128 3.56 -11.65 -19.36
C SER A 128 3.93 -10.18 -19.20
N GLN A 129 2.99 -9.32 -18.79
CA GLN A 129 3.27 -7.91 -18.52
C GLN A 129 4.21 -7.73 -17.33
N ILE A 130 3.97 -8.44 -16.23
CA ILE A 130 4.82 -8.40 -15.03
C ILE A 130 6.23 -8.92 -15.34
N ASP A 131 6.33 -10.05 -16.04
CA ASP A 131 7.62 -10.65 -16.41
C ASP A 131 8.43 -9.69 -17.30
N ALA A 132 7.78 -9.01 -18.26
CA ALA A 132 8.43 -8.00 -19.10
C ALA A 132 8.92 -6.78 -18.29
N GLN A 133 8.11 -6.28 -17.34
CA GLN A 133 8.50 -5.17 -16.46
C GLN A 133 9.67 -5.56 -15.55
N PHE A 134 9.69 -6.80 -15.06
CA PHE A 134 10.78 -7.32 -14.25
C PHE A 134 12.10 -7.36 -15.06
N VAL A 135 12.06 -7.94 -16.26
CA VAL A 135 13.23 -7.98 -17.16
C VAL A 135 13.73 -6.58 -17.51
N GLU A 136 12.83 -5.63 -17.74
CA GLU A 136 13.22 -4.24 -18.01
C GLU A 136 13.86 -3.58 -16.79
N ALA A 137 13.29 -3.76 -15.59
CA ALA A 137 13.86 -3.24 -14.34
C ALA A 137 15.26 -3.81 -14.08
N GLU A 138 15.50 -5.09 -14.39
CA GLU A 138 16.81 -5.73 -14.22
C GLU A 138 17.89 -5.22 -15.19
N LYS A 139 17.53 -4.57 -16.30
CA LYS A 139 18.50 -3.93 -17.19
C LYS A 139 19.05 -2.63 -16.60
N ALA A 140 18.25 -1.92 -15.79
CA ALA A 140 18.64 -0.66 -15.14
C ALA A 140 19.51 -0.92 -13.88
N LYS A 141 20.76 -1.33 -14.07
CA LYS A 141 21.61 -1.84 -12.98
C LYS A 141 22.39 -0.79 -12.17
N ALA A 142 22.65 0.38 -12.74
CA ALA A 142 23.50 1.37 -12.09
C ALA A 142 22.75 2.69 -11.92
N TYR A 143 22.61 3.11 -10.67
CA TYR A 143 22.25 4.49 -10.38
C TYR A 143 23.48 5.36 -10.64
N PRO A 144 23.38 6.40 -11.50
CA PRO A 144 24.44 7.37 -11.67
C PRO A 144 24.87 7.95 -10.32
N LEU A 145 26.16 8.24 -10.16
CA LEU A 145 26.65 8.89 -8.95
C LEU A 145 25.88 10.18 -8.65
N GLY A 146 25.54 10.94 -9.70
CA GLY A 146 24.78 12.18 -9.60
C GLY A 146 23.50 12.02 -8.78
N ASP A 147 22.79 10.90 -8.89
CA ASP A 147 21.52 10.67 -8.19
C ASP A 147 21.64 10.72 -6.66
N VAL A 148 22.83 10.43 -6.11
CA VAL A 148 23.10 10.52 -4.66
C VAL A 148 23.13 11.98 -4.19
N PHE A 149 23.46 12.93 -5.06
CA PHE A 149 23.72 14.33 -4.71
C PHE A 149 22.70 15.31 -5.30
N ASP A 150 22.30 15.11 -6.54
CA ASP A 150 21.62 16.09 -7.38
C ASP A 150 20.18 16.38 -6.94
N TYR A 151 19.55 15.46 -6.20
CA TYR A 151 18.16 15.59 -5.72
C TYR A 151 18.02 15.93 -4.24
N MET A 152 19.14 16.22 -3.55
CA MET A 152 19.13 16.55 -2.12
C MET A 152 18.69 18.00 -1.84
N TYR A 153 19.01 18.92 -2.75
CA TYR A 153 18.68 20.34 -2.66
C TYR A 153 18.39 20.89 -4.07
N THR A 154 17.57 21.94 -4.18
CA THR A 154 17.39 22.66 -5.46
C THR A 154 18.72 23.22 -5.95
N ASP A 155 19.45 23.90 -5.04
CA ASP A 155 20.82 24.35 -5.28
C ASP A 155 21.76 23.57 -4.36
N MET A 156 22.68 22.80 -4.96
CA MET A 156 23.61 21.98 -4.20
C MET A 156 24.51 22.86 -3.30
N PRO A 157 24.46 22.68 -1.96
CA PRO A 157 25.28 23.46 -1.04
C PRO A 157 26.77 23.16 -1.22
N TYR A 158 27.62 24.10 -0.78
CA TYR A 158 29.07 23.97 -0.89
C TYR A 158 29.62 22.65 -0.33
N GLU A 159 29.20 22.27 0.88
CA GLU A 159 29.68 21.02 1.50
C GLU A 159 29.29 19.78 0.69
N LEU A 160 28.10 19.78 0.08
CA LEU A 160 27.66 18.66 -0.74
C LEU A 160 28.39 18.62 -2.09
N LYS A 161 28.72 19.78 -2.66
CA LYS A 161 29.62 19.89 -3.82
C LYS A 161 31.01 19.35 -3.51
N ARG A 162 31.56 19.68 -2.34
CA ARG A 162 32.86 19.18 -1.86
C ARG A 162 32.85 17.66 -1.71
N GLN A 163 31.84 17.10 -1.04
CA GLN A 163 31.67 15.65 -0.89
C GLN A 163 31.53 14.92 -2.23
N LYS A 164 30.75 15.48 -3.17
CA LYS A 164 30.61 14.94 -4.53
C LYS A 164 31.97 14.87 -5.24
N ALA A 165 32.72 15.98 -5.23
CA ALA A 165 34.03 16.06 -5.84
C ALA A 165 35.05 15.10 -5.19
N GLU A 166 35.07 15.00 -3.86
CA GLU A 166 35.93 14.05 -3.12
C GLU A 166 35.61 12.59 -3.50
N TYR A 167 34.34 12.25 -3.66
CA TYR A 167 33.93 10.90 -4.04
C TYR A 167 34.23 10.59 -5.52
N GLU A 168 34.04 11.54 -6.42
CA GLU A 168 34.46 11.43 -7.83
C GLU A 168 35.97 11.17 -7.95
N GLN A 169 36.78 11.88 -7.15
CA GLN A 169 38.23 11.64 -7.07
C GLN A 169 38.55 10.24 -6.54
N PHE A 170 37.85 9.78 -5.50
CA PHE A 170 38.02 8.43 -4.97
C PHE A 170 37.69 7.34 -6.00
N LEU A 171 36.59 7.49 -6.76
CA LEU A 171 36.23 6.55 -7.81
C LEU A 171 37.29 6.50 -8.92
N SER A 172 37.74 7.67 -9.38
CA SER A 172 38.81 7.78 -10.38
C SER A 172 40.11 7.12 -9.91
N TRP A 173 40.52 7.36 -8.66
CA TRP A 173 41.69 6.70 -8.06
C TRP A 173 41.53 5.18 -7.99
N LYS A 174 40.34 4.69 -7.63
CA LYS A 174 40.04 3.26 -7.50
C LYS A 174 40.07 2.54 -8.85
N GLU A 175 39.59 3.19 -9.90
CA GLU A 175 39.58 2.66 -11.26
C GLU A 175 41.01 2.59 -11.83
N ASN A 176 41.82 3.63 -11.66
CA ASN A 176 43.22 3.67 -12.10
C ASN A 176 44.17 2.72 -11.34
N ARG A 177 43.72 2.09 -10.25
CA ARG A 177 44.47 1.08 -9.49
C ARG A 177 44.12 -0.37 -9.86
N ARG A 178 43.06 -0.58 -10.64
CA ARG A 178 42.72 -1.88 -11.21
C ARG A 178 43.45 -2.09 -12.53
#